data_AF-A0A2J6PET9-F1
#
_entry.id   AF-A0A2J6PET9-F1
#
_cell.length_a   1.000
_cell.length_b   1.000
_cell.length_c   1.000
_cell.angle_alpha   90.00
_cell.angle_beta   90.00
_cell.angle_gamma   90.00
#
_symmetry.space_group_name_H-M   'P 1'
#
loop_
_entity.id
_entity.type
_entity.pdbx_description
1 polymer ?
#
loop_
_entity_poly.entity_id
_entity_poly.type
_entity_poly.pdbx_seq_one_letter_code
_entity_poly.pdbx_strand_id
1 'polypeptide(L)'
;MVHQLDRNNVITRPMITLPGYSNVETIATDRAWNGRAYECYLCTRQFTSLNGLNNHIKSPVHEQNLYRCPKMSCRREYKLLSGLVQHVESESCGVMRFGAVQNQARSGIQNMVGRMITG
;
A
#
# COMPACT_ATOMS: atom_id res chain seq x y z
N MET A 1 -9.17 -0.44 -11.12
CA MET A 1 -9.26 0.77 -10.28
C MET A 1 -7.93 1.52 -10.15
N VAL A 2 -6.86 1.00 -9.54
CA VAL A 2 -5.60 1.77 -9.42
C VAL A 2 -4.80 1.88 -10.74
N HIS A 3 -4.69 0.79 -11.51
CA HIS A 3 -3.99 0.76 -12.81
C HIS A 3 -4.56 1.77 -13.84
N GLN A 4 -5.86 2.07 -13.75
CA GLN A 4 -6.51 3.03 -14.66
C GLN A 4 -6.13 4.47 -14.36
N LEU A 5 -5.79 4.77 -13.10
CA LEU A 5 -5.39 6.09 -12.61
C LEU A 5 -3.86 6.26 -12.69
N ASP A 6 -3.10 5.18 -12.56
CA ASP A 6 -1.63 5.19 -12.60
C ASP A 6 -1.06 4.63 -13.92
N ARG A 7 -1.47 5.21 -15.06
CA ARG A 7 -1.05 4.73 -16.39
C ARG A 7 0.45 4.80 -16.66
N ASN A 8 1.15 5.67 -15.94
CA ASN A 8 2.59 5.87 -16.07
C ASN A 8 3.38 5.11 -14.99
N ASN A 9 2.72 4.23 -14.23
CA ASN A 9 3.32 3.45 -13.14
C ASN A 9 4.08 4.33 -12.14
N VAL A 10 3.57 5.52 -11.81
CA VAL A 10 4.17 6.49 -10.87
C VAL A 10 4.19 5.93 -9.45
N ILE A 11 3.10 5.29 -9.04
CA ILE A 11 2.93 4.73 -7.68
C ILE A 11 2.89 3.20 -7.67
N THR A 12 2.52 2.57 -8.79
CA THR A 12 2.49 1.12 -8.96
C THR A 12 3.74 0.65 -9.67
N ARG A 13 4.27 -0.51 -9.28
CA ARG A 13 5.34 -1.16 -10.04
C ARG A 13 4.72 -1.84 -11.28
N PRO A 14 5.42 -1.85 -12.43
CA PRO A 14 4.99 -2.59 -13.62
C PRO A 14 5.06 -4.10 -13.36
N MET A 15 4.04 -4.59 -12.66
CA MET A 15 3.68 -5.97 -12.34
C MET A 15 2.14 -6.00 -12.20
N ILE A 16 1.44 -5.25 -13.05
CA ILE A 16 0.00 -5.33 -13.13
C ILE A 16 -0.30 -6.29 -14.29
N THR A 17 -0.80 -7.46 -13.92
CA THR A 17 -1.31 -8.54 -14.78
C THR A 17 -0.26 -9.38 -15.51
N LEU A 18 0.38 -10.32 -14.81
CA LEU A 18 0.54 -11.64 -15.43
C LEU A 18 -0.77 -12.41 -15.17
N PRO A 19 -1.54 -12.79 -16.21
CA PRO A 19 -2.65 -13.72 -16.04
C PRO A 19 -2.03 -15.06 -15.58
N GLY A 20 -2.25 -15.42 -14.32
CA GLY A 20 -1.64 -16.61 -13.71
C GLY A 20 -0.72 -16.36 -12.51
N TYR A 21 -0.67 -15.14 -11.94
CA TYR A 21 -0.22 -14.99 -10.54
C TYR A 21 -1.31 -15.61 -9.65
N SER A 22 -1.25 -16.93 -9.53
CA SER A 22 -2.27 -17.78 -8.97
C SER A 22 -2.70 -17.27 -7.60
N ASN A 23 -4.00 -17.12 -7.46
CA ASN A 23 -4.80 -17.29 -6.26
C ASN A 23 -4.60 -18.70 -5.64
N VAL A 24 -3.36 -19.16 -5.47
CA VAL A 24 -3.06 -20.33 -4.66
C VAL A 24 -3.39 -19.94 -3.24
N GLU A 25 -4.55 -20.38 -2.76
CA GLU A 25 -4.89 -20.32 -1.35
C GLU A 25 -3.90 -21.19 -0.59
N THR A 26 -2.84 -20.56 -0.10
CA THR A 26 -1.89 -21.21 0.78
C THR A 26 -2.56 -21.31 2.15
N ILE A 27 -2.93 -22.53 2.53
CA ILE A 27 -3.62 -22.83 3.79
C ILE A 27 -2.67 -23.64 4.69
N ALA A 28 -2.55 -23.23 5.94
CA ALA A 28 -1.89 -24.04 6.95
C ALA A 28 -2.85 -25.10 7.52
N THR A 29 -2.33 -26.30 7.74
CA THR A 29 -3.02 -27.41 8.42
C THR A 29 -2.30 -27.76 9.71
N ASP A 30 -2.82 -28.71 10.48
CA ASP A 30 -2.19 -29.18 11.72
C ASP A 30 -0.75 -29.69 11.54
N ARG A 31 -0.34 -29.99 10.31
CA ARG A 31 1.05 -30.34 9.96
C ARG A 31 2.06 -29.21 10.20
N ALA A 32 1.60 -27.97 10.36
CA ALA A 32 2.46 -26.83 10.71
C ALA A 32 2.83 -26.80 12.21
N TRP A 33 2.32 -27.72 13.02
CA TRP A 33 2.69 -27.86 14.43
C TRP A 33 4.09 -28.45 14.58
N ASN A 34 4.99 -27.72 15.24
CA ASN A 34 6.39 -28.13 15.45
C ASN A 34 6.64 -28.80 16.82
N GLY A 35 5.58 -29.17 17.55
CA GLY A 35 5.67 -29.68 18.93
C GLY A 35 5.44 -28.62 20.01
N ARG A 36 5.51 -27.32 19.68
CA ARG A 36 5.28 -26.22 20.63
C ARG A 36 4.34 -25.13 20.10
N ALA A 37 4.36 -24.86 18.80
CA ALA A 37 3.57 -23.82 18.17
C ALA A 37 3.27 -24.18 16.70
N TYR A 38 2.35 -23.45 16.09
CA TYR A 38 2.13 -23.45 14.64
C TYR A 38 3.14 -22.51 13.97
N GLU A 39 3.97 -23.03 13.07
CA GLU A 39 5.06 -22.28 12.46
C GLU A 39 4.79 -21.94 11.00
N CYS A 40 5.04 -20.69 10.62
CA CYS A 40 4.95 -20.24 9.24
C CYS A 40 6.17 -20.70 8.45
N TYR A 41 5.98 -21.55 7.43
CA TYR A 41 7.08 -22.05 6.61
C TYR A 41 7.74 -20.96 5.73
N LEU A 42 7.08 -19.81 5.53
CA LEU A 42 7.59 -18.69 4.73
C LEU A 42 8.50 -17.74 5.52
N CYS A 43 8.35 -17.65 6.84
CA CYS A 43 9.12 -16.70 7.67
C CYS A 43 9.44 -17.16 9.10
N THR A 44 9.23 -18.44 9.40
CA THR A 44 9.49 -19.10 10.69
C THR A 44 8.78 -18.47 11.90
N ARG A 45 7.78 -17.61 11.66
CA ARG A 45 7.00 -16.97 12.74
C ARG A 45 6.06 -17.99 13.38
N GLN A 46 6.01 -17.98 14.70
CA GLN A 46 5.22 -18.94 15.49
C GLN A 46 3.91 -18.33 15.99
N PHE A 47 2.88 -19.17 16.03
CA PHE A 47 1.51 -18.83 16.42
C PHE A 47 0.99 -19.87 17.42
N THR A 48 0.21 -19.41 18.39
CA THR A 48 -0.40 -20.27 19.40
C THR A 48 -1.62 -21.04 18.87
N SER A 49 -2.15 -20.67 17.71
CA SER A 49 -3.30 -21.33 17.08
C SER A 49 -3.16 -21.45 15.57
N LEU A 50 -3.77 -22.51 15.01
CA LEU A 50 -3.82 -22.75 13.56
C LEU A 50 -4.56 -21.62 12.83
N ASN A 51 -5.61 -21.07 13.43
CA ASN A 51 -6.33 -19.93 12.86
C ASN A 51 -5.46 -18.67 12.79
N GLY A 52 -4.62 -18.44 13.81
CA GLY A 52 -3.65 -17.35 13.81
C GLY A 52 -2.63 -17.48 12.67
N LEU A 53 -2.10 -18.69 12.46
CA LEU A 53 -1.19 -18.96 11.34
C LEU A 53 -1.90 -18.79 9.99
N ASN A 54 -3.12 -19.28 9.84
CA ASN A 54 -3.89 -19.12 8.60
C ASN A 54 -4.18 -17.65 8.27
N ASN A 55 -4.56 -16.84 9.27
CA ASN A 55 -4.75 -15.41 9.08
C ASN A 55 -3.44 -14.71 8.69
N HIS A 56 -2.31 -15.14 9.24
CA HIS A 56 -1.00 -14.61 8.89
C HIS A 56 -0.62 -14.92 7.43
N ILE A 57 -0.78 -16.16 6.97
CA ILE A 57 -0.44 -16.56 5.60
C ILE A 57 -1.34 -15.88 4.58
N LYS A 58 -2.63 -15.71 4.90
CA LYS A 58 -3.60 -14.97 4.07
C LYS A 58 -3.36 -13.45 4.06
N SER A 59 -2.56 -12.94 5.00
CA SER A 59 -2.23 -11.53 5.05
C SER A 59 -1.18 -11.19 3.98
N PRO A 60 -1.09 -9.92 3.57
CA PRO A 60 -0.09 -9.50 2.58
C PRO A 60 1.34 -9.58 3.10
N VAL A 61 1.60 -10.05 4.32
CA VAL A 61 2.94 -10.12 4.92
C VAL A 61 3.97 -10.88 4.06
N HIS A 62 3.53 -11.78 3.18
CA HIS A 62 4.40 -12.50 2.22
C HIS A 62 4.29 -12.01 0.77
N GLU A 63 3.41 -11.04 0.51
CA GLU A 63 3.26 -10.47 -0.84
C GLU A 63 4.42 -9.55 -1.20
N GLN A 64 4.57 -9.31 -2.50
CA GLN A 64 5.53 -8.33 -3.00
C GLN A 64 5.05 -6.91 -2.72
N ASN A 65 5.99 -5.96 -2.58
CA ASN A 65 5.63 -4.56 -2.48
C ASN A 65 5.19 -4.05 -3.86
N LEU A 66 3.89 -3.82 -4.04
CA LEU A 66 3.33 -3.37 -5.30
C LEU A 66 3.32 -1.84 -5.45
N TYR A 67 3.34 -1.13 -4.33
CA TYR A 67 3.20 0.31 -4.27
C TYR A 67 4.49 0.98 -3.83
N ARG A 68 4.81 2.13 -4.41
CA ARG A 68 5.97 2.93 -4.03
C ARG A 68 5.61 4.39 -3.83
N CYS A 69 6.33 5.04 -2.93
CA CYS A 69 6.23 6.47 -2.75
C CYS A 69 6.67 7.19 -4.04
N PRO A 70 5.87 8.12 -4.59
CA PRO A 70 6.19 8.80 -5.84
C PRO A 70 7.40 9.73 -5.73
N LYS A 71 7.78 10.13 -4.51
CA LYS A 71 8.97 10.95 -4.28
C LYS A 71 10.23 10.09 -4.41
N MET A 72 11.01 10.39 -5.45
CA MET A 72 12.26 9.69 -5.78
C MET A 72 13.29 9.68 -4.63
N SER A 73 13.29 10.70 -3.76
CA SER A 73 14.20 10.72 -2.60
C SER A 73 13.73 9.83 -1.43
N CYS A 74 12.46 9.41 -1.41
CA CYS A 74 11.90 8.62 -0.32
C CYS A 74 12.12 7.11 -0.53
N ARG A 75 11.91 6.62 -1.76
CA ARG A 75 12.10 5.20 -2.16
C ARG A 75 11.40 4.15 -1.28
N ARG A 76 10.45 4.55 -0.42
CA ARG A 76 9.69 3.61 0.41
C ARG A 76 8.68 2.85 -0.43
N GLU A 77 8.54 1.57 -0.12
CA GLU A 77 7.62 0.66 -0.81
C GLU A 77 6.65 0.01 0.18
N TYR A 78 5.50 -0.39 -0.34
CA TYR A 78 4.36 -0.89 0.43
C TYR A 78 3.67 -2.02 -0.33
N LYS A 79 3.18 -3.01 0.43
CA LYS A 79 2.38 -4.12 -0.11
C LYS A 79 0.94 -3.70 -0.38
N LEU A 80 0.41 -2.82 0.48
CA LEU A 80 -0.96 -2.31 0.41
C LEU A 80 -0.98 -0.82 0.05
N LEU A 81 -2.01 -0.42 -0.69
CA LEU A 81 -2.27 0.99 -1.00
C LEU A 81 -2.50 1.81 0.28
N SER A 82 -3.19 1.24 1.27
CA SER A 82 -3.43 1.90 2.57
C SER A 82 -2.12 2.27 3.28
N GLY A 83 -1.09 1.43 3.20
CA GLY A 83 0.23 1.72 3.75
C GLY A 83 0.92 2.90 3.06
N LEU A 84 0.78 2.99 1.73
CA LEU A 84 1.28 4.15 0.97
C LEU A 84 0.51 5.42 1.34
N VAL A 85 -0.82 5.36 1.42
CA VAL A 85 -1.66 6.51 1.78
C VAL A 85 -1.29 7.05 3.16
N GLN A 86 -1.25 6.18 4.18
CA GLN A 86 -0.86 6.58 5.54
C GLN A 86 0.54 7.18 5.58
N HIS A 87 1.49 6.64 4.81
CA HIS A 87 2.82 7.20 4.70
C HIS A 87 2.82 8.63 4.16
N VAL A 88 2.06 8.89 3.09
CA VAL A 88 1.98 10.21 2.49
C VAL A 88 1.24 11.20 3.39
N GLU A 89 0.14 10.78 4.04
CA GLU A 89 -0.65 11.58 4.98
C GLU A 89 0.13 11.95 6.25
N SER A 90 1.05 11.09 6.70
CA SER A 90 1.93 11.38 7.84
C SER A 90 2.95 12.50 7.56
N GLU A 91 3.00 13.02 6.33
CA GLU A 91 3.99 14.00 5.83
C GLU A 91 5.46 13.57 5.95
N SER A 92 5.72 12.34 6.40
CA SER A 92 7.07 11.83 6.69
C SER A 92 8.02 11.86 5.50
N CYS A 93 7.49 11.76 4.28
CA CYS A 93 8.26 11.96 3.05
C CYS A 93 8.13 13.35 2.46
N GLY A 94 7.18 14.19 2.91
CA GLY A 94 6.87 15.49 2.34
C GLY A 94 6.35 15.43 0.90
N VAL A 95 5.66 14.34 0.53
CA VAL A 95 4.86 14.26 -0.71
C VAL A 95 3.60 15.07 -0.56
N MET A 96 2.82 14.83 0.50
CA MET A 96 1.80 15.76 0.96
C MET A 96 2.46 16.67 2.00
N ARG A 97 2.46 17.97 1.70
CA ARG A 97 2.77 19.04 2.66
C ARG A 97 1.51 19.87 2.79
N PHE A 98 0.91 19.89 3.98
CA PHE A 98 -0.34 20.61 4.27
C PHE A 98 -0.25 22.08 3.86
N GLY A 99 0.91 22.72 4.00
CA GLY A 99 1.13 24.10 3.52
C GLY A 99 0.99 24.26 2.01
N ALA A 100 1.42 23.29 1.20
CA ALA A 100 1.26 23.32 -0.25
C ALA A 100 -0.20 23.11 -0.66
N VAL A 101 -0.91 22.21 0.03
CA VAL A 101 -2.35 21.95 -0.19
C VAL A 101 -3.19 23.18 0.18
N GLN A 102 -2.91 23.82 1.32
CA GLN A 102 -3.58 25.06 1.74
C GLN A 102 -3.35 26.21 0.77
N ASN A 103 -2.12 26.37 0.26
CA ASN A 103 -1.81 27.40 -0.73
C ASN A 103 -2.50 27.14 -2.07
N GLN A 104 -2.57 25.88 -2.51
CA GLN A 104 -3.27 25.52 -3.74
C GLN A 104 -4.79 25.70 -3.61
N ALA A 105 -5.38 25.36 -2.46
CA ALA A 105 -6.78 25.63 -2.16
C ALA A 105 -7.09 27.14 -2.12
N ARG A 106 -6.23 27.93 -1.45
CA ARG A 106 -6.34 29.40 -1.43
C ARG A 106 -6.25 30.02 -2.81
N SER A 107 -5.30 29.57 -3.64
CA SER A 107 -5.17 30.05 -5.02
C SER A 107 -6.38 29.66 -5.87
N GLY A 108 -6.92 28.45 -5.69
CA GLY A 108 -8.16 28.02 -6.36
C GLY A 108 -9.35 28.92 -6.01
N ILE A 109 -9.54 29.23 -4.72
CA ILE A 109 -10.59 30.12 -4.24
C ILE A 109 -10.39 31.55 -4.78
N GLN A 110 -9.17 32.08 -4.74
CA GLN A 110 -8.85 33.41 -5.27
C GLN A 110 -9.12 33.52 -6.78
N ASN A 111 -8.81 32.48 -7.55
CA ASN A 111 -9.10 32.44 -8.98
C ASN A 111 -10.61 32.37 -9.27
N MET A 112 -11.38 31.61 -8.48
CA MET A 112 -12.84 31.57 -8.64
C MET A 112 -13.50 32.90 -8.26
N VAL A 113 -13.06 33.52 -7.16
CA VAL A 113 -13.55 34.83 -6.74
C VAL A 113 -13.16 35.89 -7.76
N GLY A 114 -11.90 35.92 -8.22
CA GLY A 114 -11.41 36.86 -9.23
C GLY A 114 -12.24 36.86 -10.52
N ARG A 115 -12.66 35.68 -10.99
CA ARG A 115 -13.53 35.53 -12.17
C ARG A 115 -14.96 36.04 -11.97
N MET A 116 -15.44 36.17 -10.73
CA MET A 116 -16.77 36.72 -10.43
C MET A 116 -16.78 38.25 -10.31
N ILE A 117 -15.65 38.88 -9.99
CA ILE A 117 -15.53 40.34 -9.80
C ILE A 117 -15.07 41.08 -11.07
N THR A 118 -14.52 40.38 -12.06
CA THR A 118 -14.08 40.94 -13.34
C THR A 118 -14.99 40.58 -14.52
N GLY A 119 -16.16 40.01 -14.25
CA GLY A 119 -17.22 39.72 -15.23
C GLY A 119 -18.33 40.75 -15.19
#